data_AF-A0A3D2ER83-F1
#
_entry.id   AF-A0A3D2ER83-F1
#
_cell.length_a   1.000
_cell.length_b   1.000
_cell.length_c   1.000
_cell.angle_alpha   90.00
_cell.angle_beta   90.00
_cell.angle_gamma   90.00
#
_symmetry.space_group_name_H-M   'P 1'
#
loop_
_entity.id
_entity.type
_entity.pdbx_description
1 polymer ?
#
loop_
_entity_poly.entity_id
_entity_poly.type
_entity_poly.pdbx_seq_one_letter_code
_entity_poly.pdbx_strand_id
1 'polypeptide(L)' 'LEKAGVVFSGLSPDERLPEIIELPESEHPWFVGVQFHPELKSRPFEPHPLFVSFINAAVTQSRLV' A
#
# COMPACT_ATOMS: atom_id res chain seq x y z
N LEU A 1 1.56 -13.02 -10.57
CA LEU A 1 2.14 -12.38 -9.37
C LEU A 1 1.74 -13.12 -8.10
N GLU A 2 0.52 -13.66 -7.99
CA GLU A 2 0.10 -14.49 -6.85
C GLU A 2 1.01 -15.69 -6.56
N LYS A 3 1.51 -16.38 -7.59
CA LYS A 3 2.52 -17.45 -7.43
C LYS A 3 3.82 -16.97 -6.78
N ALA A 4 4.09 -15.67 -6.80
CA ALA A 4 5.24 -15.02 -6.15
C ALA A 4 4.86 -14.39 -4.80
N GLY A 5 3.66 -14.68 -4.26
CA GLY A 5 3.22 -14.23 -2.92
C GLY A 5 2.45 -12.92 -2.89
N VAL A 6 2.23 -12.27 -4.04
CA VAL A 6 1.48 -11.00 -4.10
C VAL A 6 -0.02 -11.22 -3.95
N VAL A 7 -0.68 -10.37 -3.15
CA VAL A 7 -2.12 -10.32 -2.98
C VAL A 7 -2.69 -9.17 -3.80
N PHE A 8 -3.70 -9.44 -4.63
CA PHE A 8 -4.49 -8.40 -5.32
C PHE A 8 -5.60 -7.89 -4.39
N SER A 9 -5.29 -6.92 -3.53
CA SER A 9 -6.22 -6.41 -2.50
C SER A 9 -7.22 -5.38 -3.01
N GLY A 10 -6.98 -4.83 -4.20
CA GLY A 10 -7.90 -3.91 -4.87
C GLY A 10 -8.02 -4.24 -6.35
N LEU A 11 -9.25 -4.45 -6.80
CA LEU A 11 -9.59 -4.62 -8.20
C LEU A 11 -10.45 -3.44 -8.68
N SER A 12 -10.46 -3.20 -9.99
CA SER A 12 -11.43 -2.34 -10.63
C SER A 12 -12.86 -2.83 -10.34
N PRO A 13 -13.90 -1.97 -10.45
CA PRO A 13 -15.28 -2.36 -10.15
C PRO A 13 -15.83 -3.54 -10.96
N ASP A 14 -15.23 -3.82 -12.11
CA ASP A 14 -15.55 -4.97 -12.97
C ASP A 14 -14.70 -6.22 -12.66
N GLU A 15 -13.84 -6.16 -11.64
CA GLU A 15 -12.95 -7.23 -11.16
C GLU A 15 -11.87 -7.69 -12.16
N ARG A 16 -11.62 -6.90 -13.22
CA ARG A 16 -10.70 -7.31 -14.30
C ARG A 16 -9.29 -6.77 -14.14
N LEU A 17 -9.13 -5.60 -13.53
CA LEU A 17 -7.86 -4.91 -13.45
C LEU A 17 -7.41 -4.82 -11.99
N PRO A 18 -6.20 -5.29 -11.63
CA PRO A 18 -5.65 -5.06 -10.32
C PRO A 18 -5.22 -3.60 -10.17
N GLU A 19 -5.81 -2.92 -9.18
CA GLU A 19 -5.56 -1.52 -8.84
C GLU A 19 -4.61 -1.38 -7.64
N ILE A 20 -4.65 -2.36 -6.73
CA ILE A 20 -3.84 -2.40 -5.50
C ILE A 20 -3.24 -3.79 -5.33
N ILE A 21 -1.94 -3.83 -5.01
CA ILE A 21 -1.22 -5.04 -4.65
C ILE A 21 -0.55 -4.90 -3.29
N GLU A 22 -0.49 -6.01 -2.56
CA GLU A 22 0.15 -6.09 -1.24
C GLU A 22 1.00 -7.36 -1.14
N LEU A 23 1.91 -7.40 -0.17
CA LEU A 23 2.50 -8.65 0.32
C LEU A 23 1.92 -8.98 1.69
N PRO A 24 1.81 -10.28 2.05
CA PRO A 24 1.43 -10.68 3.39
C PRO A 24 2.36 -10.06 4.45
N GLU A 25 1.80 -9.71 5.61
CA GLU A 25 2.56 -9.12 6.72
C GLU A 25 3.74 -10.00 7.17
N SER A 26 3.60 -11.33 7.06
CA SER A 26 4.67 -12.30 7.34
C SER A 26 5.87 -12.18 6.41
N GLU A 27 5.68 -11.66 5.20
CA GLU A 27 6.73 -11.47 4.19
C GLU A 27 7.30 -10.05 4.26
N HIS A 28 6.44 -9.04 4.42
CA HIS A 28 6.86 -7.65 4.57
C HIS A 28 5.85 -6.88 5.43
N PRO A 29 6.29 -6.20 6.51
CA PRO A 29 5.39 -5.59 7.49
C PRO A 29 4.56 -4.42 6.92
N TRP A 30 5.02 -3.83 5.83
CA TRP A 30 4.28 -2.82 5.08
C TRP A 30 4.68 -2.82 3.61
N PHE A 31 3.91 -3.45 2.74
CA PHE A 31 4.15 -3.43 1.28
C PHE A 31 2.82 -3.17 0.58
N VAL A 32 2.71 -2.03 -0.09
CA VAL A 32 1.52 -1.63 -0.85
C VAL A 32 1.96 -0.98 -2.15
N GLY A 33 1.43 -1.45 -3.27
CA GLY A 33 1.57 -0.84 -4.59
C GLY A 33 0.21 -0.46 -5.15
N VAL A 34 0.09 0.72 -5.77
CA VAL A 34 -1.15 1.22 -6.36
C VAL A 34 -0.91 1.70 -7.80
N GLN A 35 -1.90 1.52 -8.67
CA GLN A 35 -1.83 2.00 -10.07
C GLN A 35 -2.26 3.47 -10.24
N PHE A 36 -3.05 3.99 -9.30
CA PHE A 36 -3.49 5.39 -9.29
C PHE A 36 -2.49 6.31 -8.56
N HIS A 37 -2.75 7.62 -8.62
CA HIS A 37 -1.92 8.66 -8.03
C HIS A 37 -2.52 9.22 -6.71
N PRO A 38 -2.31 8.57 -5.55
CA PRO A 38 -2.84 9.05 -4.26
C PRO A 38 -2.26 10.41 -3.85
N GLU A 39 -1.09 10.77 -4.34
CA GLU A 39 -0.40 12.04 -4.07
C GLU A 39 -1.21 13.24 -4.53
N LEU A 40 -1.93 13.11 -5.65
CA LEU A 40 -2.75 14.20 -6.21
C LEU A 40 -3.99 14.48 -5.35
N LYS A 41 -4.37 13.52 -4.48
CA LYS A 41 -5.49 13.66 -3.53
C LYS A 41 -5.04 14.03 -2.12
N SER A 42 -3.75 13.98 -1.82
CA SER A 42 -3.21 14.30 -0.50
C SER A 42 -3.16 15.82 -0.26
N ARG A 43 -3.55 16.28 0.93
CA ARG A 43 -3.51 17.71 1.31
C ARG A 43 -2.80 17.88 2.66
N PRO A 44 -2.23 19.07 2.96
CA PRO A 44 -1.50 19.27 4.22
C PRO A 44 -2.29 18.97 5.49
N PHE A 45 -3.59 19.31 5.53
CA PHE A 45 -4.47 19.08 6.67
C PHE A 45 -5.37 17.85 6.50
N GLU A 46 -5.22 17.13 5.39
CA GLU A 46 -5.96 15.91 5.08
C GLU A 46 -5.04 15.00 4.25
N PRO A 47 -3.98 14.46 4.87
CA PRO A 47 -3.01 13.64 4.15
C PRO A 47 -3.66 12.32 3.73
N HIS A 48 -3.34 11.85 2.53
CA HIS A 48 -3.91 10.60 2.04
C HIS A 48 -3.49 9.42 2.95
N PRO A 49 -4.43 8.52 3.34
CA PRO A 49 -4.16 7.46 4.31
C PRO A 49 -2.96 6.57 3.97
N LEU A 50 -2.73 6.30 2.69
CA LEU A 50 -1.58 5.52 2.21
C LEU A 50 -0.24 6.12 2.65
N PHE A 51 -0.05 7.44 2.56
CA PHE A 51 1.20 8.08 3.00
C PHE A 51 1.31 8.14 4.52
N VAL A 52 0.20 8.36 5.24
CA VAL A 52 0.19 8.32 6.71
C VAL A 52 0.62 6.94 7.20
N SER A 53 0.05 5.89 6.62
CA SER A 53 0.39 4.50 6.93
C SER A 53 1.85 4.18 6.59
N PHE A 54 2.32 4.60 5.41
CA PHE A 54 3.72 4.41 4.99
C PHE A 54 4.72 5.01 5.98
N ILE A 55 4.51 6.26 6.37
CA ILE A 55 5.42 6.95 7.31
C ILE A 55 5.37 6.30 8.69
N ASN A 56 4.18 5.89 9.18
CA ASN A 56 4.09 5.17 10.45
C ASN A 56 4.84 3.83 10.43
N ALA A 57 4.76 3.09 9.32
CA ALA A 57 5.51 1.86 9.14
C ALA A 57 7.02 2.12 9.08
N ALA A 58 7.46 3.16 8.35
CA ALA A 58 8.87 3.56 8.29
C ALA A 58 9.41 3.98 9.67
N VAL A 59 8.63 4.73 10.45
CA VAL A 59 9.00 5.11 11.83
C VAL A 59 9.12 3.88 12.71
N THR A 60 8.16 2.95 12.64
CA THR A 60 8.22 1.68 13.39
C THR A 60 9.48 0.90 13.01
N GLN A 61 9.76 0.72 11.72
CA GLN A 61 10.93 0.01 11.24
C GLN A 61 12.24 0.68 11.65
N SER A 62 12.31 2.01 11.63
CA SER A 62 13.51 2.76 12.06
C SER A 62 13.84 2.60 13.54
N ARG A 63 12.84 2.27 14.38
CA ARG A 63 12.99 2.06 15.82
C ARG A 63 13.32 0.62 16.20
N LEU A 64 13.25 -0.30 15.24
CA LEU A 64 13.64 -1.71 15.41
C LEU A 64 15.15 -1.93 15.15
N VAL A 65 15.90 -0.86 14.91
CA VAL A 65 17.35 -0.84 14.72
C VAL A 65 18.05 -0.31 15.96
#